data_AF-A0A1Q2L4D1-F1
#
_entry.id   AF-A0A1Q2L4D1-F1
#
_cell.length_a   1.000
_cell.length_b   1.000
_cell.length_c   1.000
_cell.angle_alpha   90.00
_cell.angle_beta   90.00
_cell.angle_gamma   90.00
#
_symmetry.space_group_name_H-M   'P 1'
#
loop_
_entity.id
_entity.type
_entity.pdbx_description
1 polymer ?
#
loop_
_entity_poly.entity_id
_entity_poly.type
_entity_poly.pdbx_seq_one_letter_code
_entity_poly.pdbx_strand_id
1 'polypeptide(L)'
;MTENESNHFQEHSPKSKRLIQLLKPHVGQMTSVRNWNEFSKAEGLPHSQTLIQHFGSWNAVKEVFGAEVQGQHRPSVYSAEDVRTILKTHGHALQSASKWNKYANDNGLPNYQLLFTKLDDEEISELTGYRKRTKWTKENLGEVILRHFPDAPPSSLEWQMTASANKGLPAFSTIINKFGSWSAMKRQLYRNASRKK
;
A
#
# COMPACT_ATOMS: atom_id res chain seq x y z
N MET A 1 -4.98 42.97 -18.54
CA MET A 1 -6.13 42.57 -17.71
C MET A 1 -7.11 41.92 -18.68
N THR A 2 -7.08 40.59 -18.71
CA THR A 2 -8.17 39.62 -18.38
C THR A 2 -8.63 39.02 -19.72
N GLU A 3 -8.90 37.72 -19.92
CA GLU A 3 -9.03 36.55 -19.07
C GLU A 3 -8.39 35.33 -19.75
N ASN A 4 -7.94 34.40 -18.91
CA ASN A 4 -7.51 33.06 -19.27
C ASN A 4 -8.68 32.11 -18.97
N GLU A 5 -9.60 31.93 -19.93
CA GLU A 5 -10.66 30.91 -19.82
C GLU A 5 -10.21 29.61 -20.49
N SER A 6 -9.44 28.81 -19.75
CA SER A 6 -9.23 27.40 -20.07
C SER A 6 -10.51 26.62 -19.77
N ASN A 7 -11.44 26.66 -20.73
CA ASN A 7 -12.70 25.96 -20.68
C ASN A 7 -12.49 24.47 -21.05
N HIS A 8 -12.06 23.65 -20.09
CA HIS A 8 -11.98 22.21 -20.24
C HIS A 8 -13.38 21.57 -20.09
N PHE A 9 -14.26 21.75 -21.08
CA PHE A 9 -15.52 21.00 -21.15
C PHE A 9 -15.23 19.54 -21.52
N GLN A 10 -15.14 18.67 -20.52
CA GLN A 10 -15.36 17.25 -20.77
C GLN A 10 -16.84 17.03 -21.09
N GLU A 11 -17.15 16.53 -22.29
CA GLU A 11 -18.51 16.18 -22.66
C GLU A 11 -19.02 15.02 -21.80
N HIS A 12 -19.79 15.35 -20.77
CA HIS A 12 -20.43 14.36 -19.92
C HIS A 12 -21.55 13.62 -20.68
N SER A 13 -21.57 12.28 -20.56
CA SER A 13 -22.63 11.40 -21.06
C SER A 13 -24.05 11.92 -20.71
N PRO A 14 -25.10 11.65 -21.52
CA PRO A 14 -26.48 12.03 -21.20
C PRO A 14 -26.95 11.59 -19.80
N LYS A 15 -26.45 10.45 -19.31
CA LYS A 15 -26.73 9.96 -17.94
C LYS A 15 -26.06 10.84 -16.88
N SER A 16 -24.83 11.28 -17.12
CA SER A 16 -24.09 12.18 -16.24
C SER A 16 -24.72 13.57 -16.19
N LYS A 17 -25.27 14.08 -17.29
CA LYS A 17 -26.02 15.37 -17.31
C LYS A 17 -27.28 15.33 -16.43
N ARG A 18 -28.02 14.22 -16.43
CA ARG A 18 -29.19 14.03 -15.55
C ARG A 18 -28.80 13.97 -14.07
N LEU A 19 -27.70 13.30 -13.76
CA LEU A 19 -27.14 13.28 -12.40
C LEU A 19 -26.71 14.69 -11.96
N ILE A 20 -26.13 15.49 -12.85
CA ILE A 20 -25.75 16.87 -12.53
C ILE A 20 -26.96 17.70 -12.13
N GLN A 21 -28.07 17.62 -12.88
CA GLN A 21 -29.29 18.37 -12.57
C GLN A 21 -29.93 17.93 -11.25
N LEU A 22 -29.96 16.63 -10.98
CA LEU A 22 -30.54 16.07 -9.75
C LEU A 22 -29.76 16.47 -8.49
N LEU A 23 -28.44 16.57 -8.60
CA LEU A 23 -27.55 16.72 -7.45
C LEU A 23 -27.17 18.18 -7.16
N LYS A 24 -27.39 19.08 -8.12
CA LYS A 24 -27.12 20.52 -7.99
C LYS A 24 -27.73 21.19 -6.73
N PRO A 25 -28.96 20.84 -6.27
CA PRO A 25 -29.52 21.42 -5.05
C PRO A 25 -28.84 20.94 -3.76
N HIS A 26 -28.11 19.81 -3.81
CA HIS A 26 -27.62 19.09 -2.64
C HIS A 26 -26.10 19.15 -2.49
N VAL A 27 -25.42 19.99 -3.26
CA VAL A 27 -23.95 20.12 -3.26
C VAL A 27 -23.39 20.42 -1.87
N GLY A 28 -24.10 21.21 -1.07
CA GLY A 28 -23.69 21.52 0.31
C GLY A 28 -23.58 20.30 1.25
N GLN A 29 -24.22 19.18 0.90
CA GLN A 29 -24.15 17.93 1.66
C GLN A 29 -23.03 16.99 1.16
N MET A 30 -22.33 17.33 0.07
CA MET A 30 -21.23 16.55 -0.54
C MET A 30 -19.90 16.72 0.22
N THR A 31 -19.92 16.57 1.54
CA THR A 31 -18.75 16.75 2.41
C THR A 31 -17.83 15.52 2.40
N SER A 32 -18.30 14.41 2.95
CA SER A 32 -17.60 13.12 2.95
C SER A 32 -18.44 12.05 2.26
N VAL A 33 -17.79 10.99 1.76
CA VAL A 33 -18.48 9.82 1.17
C VAL A 33 -19.51 9.26 2.14
N ARG A 34 -19.16 9.19 3.44
CA ARG A 34 -20.05 8.68 4.48
C ARG A 34 -21.27 9.57 4.68
N ASN A 35 -21.07 10.86 4.88
CA ASN A 35 -22.17 11.82 5.06
C ASN A 35 -23.08 11.85 3.83
N TRP A 36 -22.50 11.78 2.63
CA TRP A 36 -23.28 11.69 1.41
C TRP A 36 -24.11 10.42 1.33
N ASN A 37 -23.56 9.26 1.70
CA ASN A 37 -24.31 8.00 1.67
C ASN A 37 -25.47 7.99 2.68
N GLU A 38 -25.27 8.61 3.85
CA GLU A 38 -26.32 8.77 4.86
C GLU A 38 -27.42 9.73 4.35
N PHE A 39 -27.05 10.87 3.78
CA PHE A 39 -27.98 11.85 3.20
C PHE A 39 -28.74 11.30 1.98
N SER A 40 -28.03 10.71 1.03
CA SER A 40 -28.63 10.16 -0.19
C SER A 40 -29.63 9.03 0.08
N LYS A 41 -29.42 8.26 1.15
CA LYS A 41 -30.38 7.25 1.59
C LYS A 41 -31.70 7.86 2.09
N ALA A 42 -31.63 8.99 2.79
CA ALA A 42 -32.82 9.68 3.29
C ALA A 42 -33.62 10.37 2.16
N GLU A 43 -32.91 10.92 1.18
CA GLU A 43 -33.50 11.70 0.07
C GLU A 43 -33.75 10.87 -1.22
N GLY A 44 -33.46 9.57 -1.21
CA GLY A 44 -33.62 8.70 -2.39
C GLY A 44 -32.67 9.04 -3.55
N LEU A 45 -31.50 9.60 -3.25
CA LEU A 45 -30.48 10.01 -4.22
C LEU A 45 -29.48 8.89 -4.53
N PRO A 46 -28.73 8.99 -5.65
CA PRO A 46 -27.69 8.02 -5.97
C PRO A 46 -26.58 7.94 -4.92
N HIS A 47 -26.21 6.70 -4.59
CA HIS A 47 -25.11 6.40 -3.68
C HIS A 47 -23.78 6.94 -4.24
N SER A 48 -22.83 7.28 -3.36
CA SER A 48 -21.49 7.76 -3.77
C SER A 48 -20.81 6.85 -4.79
N GLN A 49 -20.96 5.53 -4.65
CA GLN A 49 -20.41 4.55 -5.58
C GLN A 49 -20.93 4.74 -7.02
N THR A 50 -22.22 5.04 -7.18
CA THR A 50 -22.81 5.34 -8.49
C THR A 50 -22.19 6.59 -9.07
N LEU A 51 -22.01 7.65 -8.25
CA LEU A 51 -21.37 8.88 -8.69
C LEU A 51 -19.90 8.64 -9.08
N ILE A 52 -19.15 7.87 -8.30
CA ILE A 52 -17.76 7.49 -8.60
C ILE A 52 -17.67 6.70 -9.92
N GLN A 53 -18.62 5.82 -10.23
CA GLN A 53 -18.64 5.10 -11.51
C GLN A 53 -18.84 6.03 -12.71
N HIS A 54 -19.59 7.14 -12.53
CA HIS A 54 -19.87 8.10 -13.59
C HIS A 54 -18.79 9.19 -13.74
N PHE A 55 -18.15 9.58 -12.65
CA PHE A 55 -17.23 10.72 -12.58
C PHE A 55 -15.79 10.32 -12.22
N GLY A 56 -15.52 9.03 -11.99
CA GLY A 56 -14.19 8.46 -11.74
C GLY A 56 -13.77 8.43 -10.28
N SER A 57 -13.91 9.54 -9.54
CA SER A 57 -13.54 9.62 -8.12
C SER A 57 -14.44 10.55 -7.33
N TRP A 58 -14.46 10.44 -6.00
CA TRP A 58 -15.25 11.33 -5.15
C TRP A 58 -14.78 12.79 -5.24
N ASN A 59 -13.48 13.01 -5.42
CA ASN A 59 -12.94 14.35 -5.66
C ASN A 59 -13.38 14.89 -7.02
N ALA A 60 -13.37 14.07 -8.08
CA ALA A 60 -13.88 14.47 -9.39
C ALA A 60 -15.39 14.79 -9.36
N VAL A 61 -16.17 14.06 -8.55
CA VAL A 61 -17.57 14.45 -8.27
C VAL A 61 -17.61 15.86 -7.68
N LYS A 62 -16.87 16.12 -6.60
CA LYS A 62 -16.85 17.45 -5.98
C LYS A 62 -16.38 18.55 -6.93
N GLU A 63 -15.38 18.30 -7.78
CA GLU A 63 -14.91 19.24 -8.80
C GLU A 63 -16.01 19.61 -9.78
N VAL A 64 -16.74 18.61 -10.31
CA VAL A 64 -17.88 18.83 -11.22
C VAL A 64 -18.98 19.68 -10.57
N PHE A 65 -19.16 19.55 -9.26
CA PHE A 65 -20.17 20.27 -8.50
C PHE A 65 -19.67 21.54 -7.79
N GLY A 66 -18.39 21.91 -7.94
CA GLY A 66 -17.80 23.07 -7.26
C GLY A 66 -17.73 22.95 -5.73
N ALA A 67 -17.77 21.74 -5.18
CA ALA A 67 -17.61 21.49 -3.75
C ALA A 67 -16.13 21.45 -3.34
N GLU A 68 -15.83 21.73 -2.06
CA GLU A 68 -14.46 21.69 -1.56
C GLU A 68 -13.83 20.30 -1.71
N VAL A 69 -12.82 20.24 -2.59
CA VAL A 69 -12.01 19.06 -2.81
C VAL A 69 -11.02 18.95 -1.66
N GLN A 70 -11.04 17.82 -0.96
CA GLN A 70 -9.97 17.53 -0.02
C GLN A 70 -8.74 17.11 -0.85
N GLY A 71 -7.63 17.83 -0.66
CA GLY A 71 -6.38 17.55 -1.39
C GLY A 71 -6.04 16.07 -1.35
N GLN A 72 -5.89 15.47 -2.53
CA GLN A 72 -5.30 14.13 -2.63
C GLN A 72 -3.88 14.26 -2.10
N HIS A 73 -3.55 13.45 -1.10
CA HIS A 73 -2.32 13.52 -0.32
C HIS A 73 -2.28 14.70 0.66
N ARG A 74 -2.74 14.43 1.88
CA ARG A 74 -2.22 15.14 3.05
C ARG A 74 -0.68 15.04 2.97
N PRO A 75 0.07 16.15 2.97
CA PRO A 75 1.52 16.10 2.99
C PRO A 75 1.96 15.19 4.14
N SER A 76 2.97 14.36 3.90
CA SER A 76 3.60 13.59 4.98
C SER A 76 4.07 14.59 6.03
N VAL A 77 3.41 14.62 7.18
CA VAL A 77 3.71 15.55 8.29
C VAL A 77 5.18 15.42 8.72
N TYR A 78 5.78 14.26 8.49
CA TYR A 78 7.17 13.97 8.82
C TYR A 78 8.04 13.93 7.57
N SER A 79 9.10 14.72 7.58
CA SER A 79 10.26 14.61 6.70
C SER A 79 11.16 13.43 7.12
N ALA A 80 12.16 13.10 6.31
CA ALA A 80 13.15 12.08 6.69
C ALA A 80 13.94 12.48 7.95
N GLU A 81 14.27 13.75 8.10
CA GLU A 81 14.99 14.28 9.28
C GLU A 81 14.15 14.22 10.56
N ASP A 82 12.83 14.47 10.46
CA ASP A 82 11.92 14.29 11.59
C ASP A 82 11.94 12.83 12.05
N VAL A 83 11.89 11.89 11.10
CA VAL A 83 11.96 10.45 11.40
C VAL A 83 13.31 10.08 12.04
N ARG A 84 14.44 10.61 11.56
CA ARG A 84 15.75 10.39 12.21
C ARG A 84 15.75 10.88 13.65
N THR A 85 15.21 12.07 13.90
CA THR A 85 15.13 12.66 15.24
C THR A 85 14.26 11.81 16.16
N ILE A 86 13.10 11.36 15.68
CA ILE A 86 12.21 10.47 16.42
C ILE A 86 12.90 9.15 16.75
N LEU A 87 13.62 8.55 15.81
CA LEU A 87 14.33 7.30 16.04
C LEU A 87 15.53 7.45 16.99
N LYS A 88 16.23 8.59 16.98
CA LYS A 88 17.30 8.86 17.96
C LYS A 88 16.75 8.94 19.39
N THR A 89 15.60 9.56 19.58
CA THR A 89 15.00 9.72 20.93
C THR A 89 14.22 8.49 21.38
N HIS A 90 13.40 7.92 20.50
CA HIS A 90 12.42 6.87 20.83
C HIS A 90 12.77 5.50 20.27
N GLY A 91 13.88 5.35 19.53
CA GLY A 91 14.26 4.12 18.84
C GLY A 91 14.39 2.90 19.74
N HIS A 92 14.68 3.10 21.03
CA HIS A 92 14.70 2.02 22.03
C HIS A 92 13.38 1.25 22.14
N ALA A 93 12.24 1.88 21.81
CA ALA A 93 10.92 1.25 21.80
C ALA A 93 10.65 0.42 20.53
N LEU A 94 11.50 0.55 19.50
CA LEU A 94 11.36 -0.14 18.21
C LEU A 94 11.79 -1.62 18.34
N GLN A 95 10.88 -2.44 18.86
CA GLN A 95 11.11 -3.89 19.01
C GLN A 95 10.35 -4.74 17.98
N SER A 96 9.19 -4.25 17.53
CA SER A 96 8.36 -4.87 16.50
C SER A 96 7.36 -3.85 15.99
N ALA A 97 6.76 -4.07 14.82
CA ALA A 97 5.74 -3.18 14.28
C ALA A 97 4.56 -2.96 15.25
N SER A 98 4.08 -4.02 15.90
CA SER A 98 2.96 -3.92 16.85
C SER A 98 3.33 -3.13 18.11
N LYS A 99 4.50 -3.44 18.71
CA LYS A 99 4.98 -2.72 19.90
C LYS A 99 5.26 -1.25 19.61
N TRP A 100 5.90 -0.96 18.47
CA TRP A 100 6.13 0.41 18.03
C TRP A 100 4.83 1.17 17.82
N ASN A 101 3.87 0.59 17.08
CA ASN A 101 2.60 1.28 16.81
C ASN A 101 1.83 1.61 18.09
N LYS A 102 1.86 0.71 19.09
CA LYS A 102 1.28 0.99 20.40
C LYS A 102 1.99 2.16 21.09
N TYR A 103 3.31 2.08 21.22
CA TYR A 103 4.11 3.15 21.82
C TYR A 103 3.93 4.49 21.10
N ALA A 104 3.92 4.46 19.77
CA ALA A 104 3.78 5.64 18.93
C ALA A 104 2.41 6.30 19.10
N ASN A 105 1.35 5.50 19.23
CA ASN A 105 0.02 6.01 19.53
C ASN A 105 -0.03 6.72 20.89
N ASP A 106 0.59 6.14 21.91
CA ASP A 106 0.61 6.69 23.26
C ASP A 106 1.46 7.98 23.35
N ASN A 107 2.39 8.20 22.41
CA ASN A 107 3.31 9.33 22.39
C ASN A 107 3.08 10.31 21.22
N GLY A 108 2.02 10.14 20.42
CA GLY A 108 1.74 11.01 19.27
C GLY A 108 2.79 10.95 18.14
N LEU A 109 3.45 9.79 17.97
CA LEU A 109 4.52 9.57 17.01
C LEU A 109 4.01 8.89 15.72
N PRO A 110 4.78 8.93 14.62
CA PRO A 110 4.41 8.24 13.40
C PRO A 110 4.38 6.72 13.56
N ASN A 111 3.47 6.09 12.81
CA ASN A 111 3.38 4.64 12.78
C ASN A 111 4.61 4.00 12.14
N TYR A 112 4.77 2.69 12.38
CA TYR A 112 5.89 1.89 11.92
C TYR A 112 6.09 2.02 10.41
N GLN A 113 5.02 1.96 9.62
CA GLN A 113 5.12 1.97 8.16
C GLN A 113 5.75 3.27 7.64
N LEU A 114 5.44 4.41 8.28
CA LEU A 114 6.01 5.69 7.87
C LEU A 114 7.53 5.73 8.04
N LEU A 115 8.06 5.16 9.14
CA LEU A 115 9.50 5.11 9.39
C LEU A 115 10.23 4.45 8.20
N PHE A 116 9.76 3.27 7.82
CA PHE A 116 10.30 2.45 6.72
C PHE A 116 9.92 2.94 5.32
N THR A 117 9.10 3.99 5.23
CA THR A 117 8.83 4.69 3.96
C THR A 117 9.78 5.86 3.78
N LYS A 118 10.36 6.39 4.87
CA LYS A 118 11.21 7.59 4.86
C LYS A 118 12.69 7.29 5.01
N LEU A 119 13.04 6.18 5.67
CA LEU A 119 14.40 5.71 5.87
C LEU A 119 14.50 4.26 5.43
N ASP A 120 15.69 3.85 5.00
CA ASP A 120 15.95 2.46 4.66
C ASP A 120 16.21 1.59 5.90
N ASP A 121 16.22 0.26 5.68
CA ASP A 121 16.41 -0.71 6.77
C ASP A 121 17.79 -0.57 7.45
N GLU A 122 18.82 -0.10 6.73
CA GLU A 122 20.18 0.03 7.25
C GLU A 122 20.30 1.27 8.15
N GLU A 123 19.80 2.42 7.69
CA GLU A 123 19.75 3.67 8.46
C GLU A 123 18.99 3.48 9.79
N ILE A 124 17.85 2.78 9.75
CA ILE A 124 17.08 2.47 10.95
C ILE A 124 17.87 1.55 11.88
N SER A 125 18.57 0.56 11.34
CA SER A 125 19.42 -0.36 12.10
C SER A 125 20.58 0.35 12.77
N GLU A 126 21.24 1.30 12.09
CA GLU A 126 22.32 2.11 12.66
C GLU A 126 21.83 2.99 13.81
N LEU A 127 20.65 3.61 13.66
CA LEU A 127 20.10 4.53 14.66
C LEU A 127 19.56 3.83 15.91
N THR A 128 19.01 2.62 15.76
CA THR A 128 18.22 1.97 16.82
C THR A 128 18.74 0.60 17.24
N GLY A 129 19.66 0.01 16.48
CA GLY A 129 20.04 -1.39 16.60
C GLY A 129 18.93 -2.38 16.19
N TYR A 130 17.76 -1.88 15.76
CA TYR A 130 16.66 -2.73 15.34
C TYR A 130 16.96 -3.36 13.98
N ARG A 131 17.10 -4.69 13.99
CA ARG A 131 17.13 -5.48 12.76
C ARG A 131 15.79 -6.16 12.57
N LYS A 132 15.17 -5.89 11.43
CA LYS A 132 13.94 -6.56 11.00
C LYS A 132 14.21 -8.06 10.91
N ARG A 133 13.68 -8.84 11.86
CA ARG A 133 13.79 -10.30 11.84
C ARG A 133 12.95 -10.83 10.68
N THR A 134 13.58 -11.08 9.55
CA THR A 134 12.91 -11.77 8.45
C THR A 134 12.91 -13.25 8.75
N LYS A 135 11.72 -13.85 8.90
CA LYS A 135 11.56 -15.31 9.06
C LYS A 135 12.28 -16.09 7.95
N TRP A 136 12.33 -15.52 6.75
CA TRP A 136 12.90 -16.12 5.55
C TRP A 136 14.06 -15.28 5.01
N THR A 137 15.26 -15.85 5.03
CA THR A 137 16.47 -15.35 4.35
C THR A 137 16.65 -16.07 3.01
N LYS A 138 17.56 -15.62 2.15
CA LYS A 138 17.80 -16.33 0.87
C LYS A 138 18.38 -17.72 1.11
N GLU A 139 19.22 -17.83 2.12
CA GLU A 139 19.93 -19.05 2.51
C GLU A 139 18.94 -20.09 3.04
N ASN A 140 18.10 -19.71 4.01
CA ASN A 140 17.13 -20.65 4.58
C ASN A 140 16.03 -21.04 3.57
N LEU A 141 15.64 -20.14 2.67
CA LEU A 141 14.74 -20.46 1.57
C LEU A 141 15.39 -21.44 0.61
N GLY A 142 16.67 -21.22 0.29
CA GLY A 142 17.46 -22.11 -0.55
C GLY A 142 17.55 -23.52 0.03
N GLU A 143 17.87 -23.65 1.32
CA GLU A 143 17.93 -24.94 2.02
C GLU A 143 16.60 -25.68 2.00
N VAL A 144 15.49 -24.99 2.27
CA VAL A 144 14.15 -25.60 2.26
C VAL A 144 13.77 -26.03 0.84
N ILE A 145 14.03 -25.20 -0.17
CA ILE A 145 13.75 -25.55 -1.58
C ILE A 145 14.57 -26.77 -2.01
N LEU A 146 15.88 -26.78 -1.73
CA LEU A 146 16.78 -27.88 -2.10
C LEU A 146 16.47 -29.16 -1.32
N ARG A 147 15.95 -29.07 -0.09
CA ARG A 147 15.51 -30.25 0.68
C ARG A 147 14.34 -30.97 0.02
N HIS A 148 13.40 -30.21 -0.56
CA HIS A 148 12.24 -30.79 -1.25
C HIS A 148 12.51 -31.12 -2.72
N PHE A 149 13.45 -30.42 -3.34
CA PHE A 149 13.77 -30.54 -4.76
C PHE A 149 15.30 -30.53 -4.97
N PRO A 150 16.01 -31.60 -4.59
CA PRO A 150 17.47 -31.64 -4.63
C PRO A 150 18.04 -31.70 -6.05
N ASP A 151 17.41 -32.48 -6.93
CA ASP A 151 17.99 -32.83 -8.23
C ASP A 151 17.56 -31.90 -9.38
N ALA A 152 16.36 -31.33 -9.28
CA ALA A 152 15.79 -30.48 -10.33
C ALA A 152 15.01 -29.30 -9.74
N PRO A 153 15.06 -28.11 -10.38
CA PRO A 153 14.35 -26.94 -9.89
C PRO A 153 12.82 -27.06 -10.08
N PRO A 154 12.02 -26.87 -9.03
CA PRO A 154 10.55 -26.98 -9.14
C PRO A 154 9.97 -25.90 -10.06
N SER A 155 8.86 -26.21 -10.72
CA SER A 155 7.94 -25.22 -11.27
C SER A 155 7.27 -24.43 -10.13
N SER A 156 6.71 -23.26 -10.48
CA SER A 156 5.97 -22.45 -9.51
C SER A 156 4.76 -23.20 -8.94
N LEU A 157 4.09 -24.00 -9.78
CA LEU A 157 2.94 -24.80 -9.40
C LEU A 157 3.32 -25.94 -8.45
N GLU A 158 4.38 -26.69 -8.77
CA GLU A 158 4.88 -27.77 -7.89
C GLU A 158 5.27 -27.23 -6.51
N TRP A 159 5.89 -26.05 -6.45
CA TRP A 159 6.18 -25.41 -5.18
C TRP A 159 4.91 -25.01 -4.42
N GLN A 160 3.93 -24.39 -5.08
CA GLN A 160 2.67 -24.00 -4.45
C GLN A 160 1.91 -25.21 -3.90
N MET A 161 1.88 -26.32 -4.63
CA MET A 161 1.29 -27.57 -4.16
C MET A 161 2.03 -28.11 -2.94
N THR A 162 3.36 -28.14 -2.98
CA THR A 162 4.21 -28.60 -1.86
C THR A 162 4.03 -27.73 -0.62
N ALA A 163 4.02 -26.40 -0.79
CA ALA A 163 3.82 -25.44 0.29
C ALA A 163 2.41 -25.53 0.91
N SER A 164 1.40 -25.87 0.11
CA SER A 164 0.03 -26.07 0.60
C SER A 164 -0.14 -27.39 1.34
N ALA A 165 0.58 -28.45 0.92
CA ALA A 165 0.57 -29.75 1.55
C ALA A 165 1.37 -29.80 2.88
N ASN A 166 2.36 -28.92 3.05
CA ASN A 166 3.25 -28.91 4.21
C ASN A 166 3.08 -27.65 5.06
N LYS A 167 2.62 -27.81 6.31
CA LYS A 167 2.51 -26.70 7.26
C LYS A 167 3.89 -26.11 7.57
N GLY A 168 4.00 -24.79 7.46
CA GLY A 168 5.21 -24.04 7.84
C GLY A 168 6.16 -23.69 6.69
N LEU A 169 5.85 -24.10 5.46
CA LEU A 169 6.63 -23.71 4.28
C LEU A 169 6.34 -22.25 3.83
N PRO A 170 7.31 -21.59 3.18
CA PRO A 170 7.13 -20.23 2.68
C PRO A 170 6.19 -20.19 1.47
N ALA A 171 5.32 -19.18 1.44
CA ALA A 171 4.48 -18.91 0.29
C ALA A 171 5.34 -18.56 -0.94
N PHE A 172 4.81 -18.84 -2.13
CA PHE A 172 5.47 -18.48 -3.40
C PHE A 172 5.87 -16.99 -3.44
N SER A 173 4.99 -16.09 -2.99
CA SER A 173 5.26 -14.65 -2.91
C SER A 173 6.47 -14.31 -2.03
N THR A 174 6.72 -15.08 -0.97
CA THR A 174 7.89 -14.89 -0.10
C THR A 174 9.18 -15.16 -0.84
N ILE A 175 9.20 -16.19 -1.70
CA ILE A 175 10.37 -16.53 -2.52
C ILE A 175 10.60 -15.44 -3.57
N ILE A 176 9.54 -15.00 -4.27
CA ILE A 176 9.64 -13.94 -5.27
C ILE A 176 10.16 -12.64 -4.65
N ASN A 177 9.63 -12.22 -3.50
CA ASN A 177 10.08 -11.01 -2.82
C ASN A 177 11.56 -11.09 -2.40
N LYS A 178 12.10 -12.29 -2.17
CA LYS A 178 13.50 -12.48 -1.74
C LYS A 178 14.47 -12.64 -2.89
N PHE A 179 14.09 -13.35 -3.94
CA PHE A 179 14.95 -13.64 -5.09
C PHE A 179 14.68 -12.74 -6.31
N GLY A 180 13.65 -11.89 -6.25
CA GLY A 180 13.19 -11.01 -7.33
C GLY A 180 12.32 -11.74 -8.37
N SER A 181 12.72 -12.94 -8.78
CA SER A 181 11.91 -13.77 -9.69
C SER A 181 12.17 -15.26 -9.48
N TRP A 182 11.24 -16.10 -9.94
CA TRP A 182 11.39 -17.57 -9.89
C TRP A 182 12.61 -18.03 -10.69
N SER A 183 12.82 -17.44 -11.88
CA SER A 183 13.99 -17.72 -12.72
C SER A 183 15.30 -17.27 -12.07
N ALA A 184 15.31 -16.15 -11.34
CA ALA A 184 16.48 -15.73 -10.57
C ALA A 184 16.78 -16.70 -9.42
N MET A 185 15.77 -17.17 -8.70
CA MET A 185 15.92 -18.21 -7.68
C MET A 185 16.55 -19.48 -8.26
N LYS A 186 16.01 -20.02 -9.37
CA LYS A 186 16.55 -21.22 -10.03
C LYS A 186 18.00 -21.05 -10.42
N ARG A 187 18.34 -19.91 -11.04
CA ARG A 187 19.72 -19.58 -11.41
C ARG A 187 20.64 -19.49 -10.21
N GLN A 188 20.20 -18.96 -9.08
CA GLN A 188 21.04 -18.83 -7.89
C GLN A 188 21.24 -20.18 -7.16
N LEU A 189 20.19 -21.00 -7.03
CA LEU A 189 20.28 -22.25 -6.28
C LEU A 189 20.90 -23.39 -7.10
N TYR A 190 20.46 -23.59 -8.35
CA TYR A 190 20.81 -24.79 -9.12
C TYR A 190 22.01 -24.60 -10.05
N ARG A 191 22.32 -23.37 -10.48
CA ARG A 191 23.56 -23.11 -11.26
C ARG A 191 24.81 -23.24 -10.40
N ASN A 192 24.70 -22.94 -9.10
CA ASN A 192 25.79 -23.08 -8.14
C ASN A 192 25.98 -24.54 -7.68
N ALA A 193 24.92 -25.35 -7.67
CA ALA A 193 24.99 -26.78 -7.37
C ALA A 193 25.80 -27.56 -8.43
N SER A 194 25.73 -27.17 -9.71
CA SER A 194 26.52 -27.77 -10.81
C SER A 194 28.01 -27.44 -10.79
N ARG A 195 28.46 -26.48 -9.97
CA ARG A 195 29.89 -26.10 -9.83
C ARG A 195 30.59 -26.77 -8.65
N LYS A 196 29.86 -27.51 -7.80
CA LYS A 196 30.39 -28.22 -6.63
C LYS A 196 30.50 -29.75 -6.82
N LYS A 197 30.33 -30.25 -8.05
CA LYS A 197 30.57 -31.65 -8.43
C LYS A 197 31.89 -31.78 -9.18
#